data_AF-A0AAW7ZZN0-F1
#
_entry.id   AF-A0AAW7ZZN0-F1
#
_cell.length_a   1.000
_cell.length_b   1.000
_cell.length_c   1.000
_cell.angle_alpha   90.00
_cell.angle_beta   90.00
_cell.angle_gamma   90.00
#
_symmetry.space_group_name_H-M   'P 1'
#
loop_
_entity.id
_entity.type
_entity.pdbx_description
1 polymer ?
#
loop_
_entity_poly.entity_id
_entity_poly.type
_entity_poly.pdbx_seq_one_letter_code
_entity_poly.pdbx_strand_id
1 'polypeptide(L)' 'MAADVTFYFRWSEDRAWGMTRARLKWWVAQASRINKLRTPDDDE' A
#
# COMPACT_ATOMS: atom_id res chain seq x y z
N MET A 1 10.02 2.04 1.11
CA MET A 1 8.69 2.72 0.99
C MET A 1 8.12 2.66 -0.42
N ALA A 2 8.81 3.15 -1.46
CA ALA A 2 8.33 3.01 -2.84
C ALA A 2 8.22 1.54 -3.27
N ALA A 3 9.28 0.76 -3.02
CA ALA A 3 9.34 -0.68 -3.31
C ALA A 3 8.24 -1.48 -2.59
N ASP A 4 7.93 -1.15 -1.34
CA ASP A 4 6.90 -1.85 -0.56
C ASP A 4 5.50 -1.62 -1.15
N VAL A 5 5.22 -0.39 -1.61
CA VAL A 5 3.96 -0.02 -2.26
C VAL A 5 3.85 -0.67 -3.65
N THR A 6 4.93 -0.66 -4.45
CA THR A 6 4.91 -1.32 -5.76
C THR A 6 4.71 -2.82 -5.64
N PHE A 7 5.36 -3.45 -4.66
CA PHE A 7 5.20 -4.87 -4.39
C PHE A 7 3.78 -5.20 -3.93
N TYR A 8 3.25 -4.48 -2.94
CA TYR A 8 1.92 -4.73 -2.38
C TYR A 8 0.80 -4.61 -3.43
N PHE A 9 0.85 -3.56 -4.25
CA PHE A 9 -0.17 -3.31 -5.28
C PHE A 9 0.15 -3.92 -6.64
N ARG A 10 1.26 -4.69 -6.76
CA ARG A 10 1.75 -5.26 -8.04
C ARG A 10 1.83 -4.22 -9.16
N TRP A 11 2.32 -3.02 -8.82
CA TRP A 11 2.52 -1.96 -9.81
C TRP A 11 3.84 -2.14 -10.55
N SER A 12 3.89 -1.62 -11.78
CA SER A 12 5.16 -1.38 -12.46
C SER A 12 6.00 -0.41 -11.64
N GLU A 13 7.31 -0.65 -11.61
CA GLU A 13 8.30 0.11 -10.84
C GLU A 13 8.14 1.62 -11.05
N ASP A 14 8.05 2.08 -12.30
CA ASP A 14 7.89 3.49 -12.69
C ASP A 14 6.78 4.24 -11.94
N ARG A 15 5.71 3.54 -11.55
CA ARG A 15 4.53 4.18 -10.99
C ARG A 15 4.78 4.80 -9.61
N ALA A 16 5.69 4.23 -8.82
CA ALA A 16 6.01 4.74 -7.47
C ALA A 16 7.27 5.60 -7.43
N TRP A 17 8.17 5.47 -8.40
CA TRP A 17 9.42 6.24 -8.46
C TRP A 17 9.19 7.76 -8.56
N GLY A 18 8.09 8.20 -9.18
CA GLY A 18 7.73 9.62 -9.27
C GLY A 18 6.91 10.17 -8.09
N MET A 19 6.61 9.38 -7.06
CA MET A 19 5.73 9.81 -5.98
C MET A 19 6.47 10.56 -4.87
N THR A 20 5.89 11.67 -4.41
CA THR A 20 6.38 12.35 -3.21
C THR A 20 6.24 11.45 -1.97
N ARG A 21 7.08 11.68 -0.96
CA ARG A 21 7.05 10.91 0.29
C ARG A 21 5.68 10.94 0.99
N ALA A 22 4.95 12.05 0.90
CA ALA A 22 3.59 12.17 1.43
C ALA A 22 2.61 11.21 0.72
N ARG A 23 2.71 11.12 -0.60
CA ARG A 23 1.86 10.23 -1.41
C ARG A 23 2.20 8.76 -1.21
N LEU A 24 3.48 8.42 -1.04
CA LEU A 24 3.90 7.08 -0.64
C LEU A 24 3.32 6.67 0.72
N LYS A 25 3.37 7.57 1.72
CA LYS A 25 2.75 7.31 3.03
C LYS A 25 1.24 7.09 2.93
N TRP A 26 0.55 7.86 2.09
CA TRP A 26 -0.89 7.68 1.86
C TRP A 26 -1.20 6.27 1.31
N TRP A 27 -0.41 5.79 0.34
CA TRP A 27 -0.57 4.45 -0.22
C TRP A 27 -0.26 3.33 0.77
N VAL A 28 0.74 3.50 1.64
CA VAL A 28 1.03 2.55 2.72
C VAL A 28 -0.15 2.47 3.71
N ALA A 29 -0.73 3.62 4.08
CA ALA A 29 -1.93 3.63 4.92
C ALA A 29 -3.11 2.94 4.23
N GLN A 30 -3.26 3.13 2.92
CA GLN A 30 -4.31 2.48 2.15
C GLN A 30 -4.11 0.95 2.06
N ALA A 31 -2.88 0.50 1.86
CA ALA A 31 -2.53 -0.92 1.89
C ALA A 31 -2.88 -1.55 3.25
N SER A 32 -2.59 -0.85 4.35
CA SER A 32 -2.95 -1.33 5.70
C SER A 32 -4.46 -1.45 5.87
N ARG A 33 -5.26 -0.50 5.37
CA ARG A 33 -6.73 -0.56 5.41
C ARG A 33 -7.28 -1.71 4.58
N ILE A 34 -6.77 -1.93 3.37
CA ILE A 34 -7.18 -3.05 2.52
C ILE A 34 -6.80 -4.39 3.19
N ASN A 35 -5.62 -4.45 3.81
CA ASN A 35 -5.21 -5.65 4.53
C ASN A 35 -6.17 -6.00 5.67
N LYS A 36 -6.62 -4.98 6.44
CA LYS A 36 -7.64 -5.13 7.47
C LYS A 36 -9.03 -5.51 6.95
N LEU A 37 -9.36 -5.21 5.69
CA LEU A 37 -10.60 -5.67 5.07
C LEU A 37 -10.47 -7.09 4.49
N ARG A 38 -9.25 -7.52 4.15
CA ARG A 38 -8.96 -8.85 3.60
C ARG A 38 -8.78 -9.91 4.67
N THR A 39 -8.28 -9.53 5.84
CA THR A 39 -8.45 -10.31 7.05
C THR A 39 -9.84 -9.98 7.55
N PRO A 40 -10.86 -10.83 7.35
CA PRO A 40 -12.07 -10.68 8.15
C PRO A 40 -11.58 -10.71 9.60
N ASP A 41 -11.89 -9.68 10.37
CA ASP A 41 -11.87 -9.84 11.81
C ASP A 41 -12.77 -11.06 12.07
N ASP A 42 -12.14 -12.16 12.49
CA ASP A 42 -12.73 -13.10 13.44
C ASP A 42 -13.03 -12.27 14.71
N ASP A 43 -14.05 -11.42 14.63
CA ASP A 43 -14.70 -10.80 15.78
C ASP A 43 -15.48 -11.93 16.48
N GLU A 44 -14.78 -12.70 17.33
CA GLU A 44 -15.35 -13.46 18.46
C GLU A 44 -15.37 -12.60 19.73
#